data_AF-S7U8U0-F1
#
_entry.id   AF-S7U8U0-F1
#
_cell.length_a   1.000
_cell.length_b   1.000
_cell.length_c   1.000
_cell.angle_alpha   90.00
_cell.angle_beta   90.00
_cell.angle_gamma   90.00
#
_symmetry.space_group_name_H-M   'P 1'
#
loop_
_entity.id
_entity.type
_entity.pdbx_description
1 polymer ?
#
loop_
_entity_poly.entity_id
_entity_poly.type
_entity_poly.pdbx_seq_one_letter_code
_entity_poly.pdbx_strand_id
1 'polypeptide(L)'
;MREIEKLLEHIITRVSINLRKPYFDVAPYVRNLVPVDSHALYYAFYALTPNHPLYFSFKHSSLAGTYFLGKCEVDHSILYKSDIRGDELKAKGSTLEFDGIKVTLYDDEIIRIKDSMLVKTLVHANSHNPESLEIFRIINTVALHYSNIHGTTMEGCLLMPFATVDLSMCHDCVFGEFSYVQAGDLSHEKIEKGRIWVRAEGAFEFNYRFPDGVVDKYISLTPGSKPKGELIDFCESRKEDFIPIYSSVIPELGVEVPESAFVSPYAVVKGNCKVGNNVLVSQRAYIESSSLGDGANAQESCYIVNSTYDGMNVTAHGGKVINAHLGRKVFTGFNSFVRGKADAKITVGKECIIMPHTIIDAVEPITIPERNLVWGYITKQADLEANSLSLDEVAKIKGQFRLGNMSFDGLGSAFVKAFQNRIEHILEVNGAYCDCDDTKGHAQETQAISYNILQPYPEGALKGLCPTVTISPLVP
;
A
#
# COMPACT_ATOMS: atom_id res chain seq x y z
N MET A 1 21.38 24.63 13.86
CA MET A 1 20.68 23.41 13.41
C MET A 1 19.22 23.57 13.81
N ARG A 2 18.30 23.53 12.85
CA ARG A 2 16.85 23.59 13.07
C ARG A 2 16.40 22.36 13.86
N GLU A 3 15.29 22.44 14.60
CA GLU A 3 14.83 21.30 15.41
C GLU A 3 14.51 20.07 14.57
N ILE A 4 13.95 20.25 13.37
CA ILE A 4 13.70 19.14 12.43
C ILE A 4 14.99 18.45 11.94
N GLU A 5 16.11 19.17 11.82
CA GLU A 5 17.41 18.58 11.46
C GLU A 5 17.94 17.72 12.62
N LYS A 6 17.78 18.18 13.87
CA LYS A 6 18.13 17.39 15.05
C LYS A 6 17.25 16.14 15.15
N LEU A 7 15.95 16.27 14.89
CA LEU A 7 15.00 15.16 14.86
C LEU A 7 15.41 14.11 13.81
N LEU A 8 15.77 14.56 12.61
CA LEU A 8 16.25 13.68 11.54
C LEU A 8 17.50 12.90 11.96
N GLU A 9 18.51 13.57 12.53
CA GLU A 9 19.75 12.91 12.99
C GLU A 9 19.50 11.96 14.17
N HIS A 10 18.54 12.26 15.05
CA HIS A 10 18.09 11.36 16.11
C HIS A 10 17.48 10.08 15.53
N ILE A 11 16.54 10.21 14.58
CA ILE A 11 15.92 9.07 13.89
C ILE A 11 16.99 8.22 13.19
N ILE A 12 17.87 8.85 12.39
CA ILE A 12 18.96 8.16 11.70
C ILE A 12 19.81 7.36 12.69
N THR A 13 20.21 7.98 13.80
CA THR A 13 21.02 7.34 14.83
C THR A 13 20.31 6.12 15.43
N ARG A 14 19.04 6.26 15.78
CA ARG A 14 18.21 5.19 16.35
C ARG A 14 18.09 4.02 15.38
N VAL A 15 17.74 4.28 14.12
CA VAL A 15 17.58 3.21 13.11
C VAL A 15 18.92 2.56 12.79
N SER A 16 20.00 3.32 12.61
CA SER A 16 21.34 2.77 12.35
C SER A 16 21.86 1.91 13.51
N ILE A 17 21.52 2.22 14.77
CA ILE A 17 21.86 1.35 15.92
C ILE A 17 21.14 0.01 15.79
N ASN A 18 19.84 0.01 15.48
CA ASN A 18 19.08 -1.23 15.28
C ASN A 18 19.70 -2.05 14.13
N LEU A 19 19.93 -1.41 12.97
CA LEU A 19 20.48 -2.03 11.76
C LEU A 19 22.01 -2.28 11.77
N ARG A 20 22.67 -2.20 12.94
CA ARG A 20 24.09 -2.55 13.11
C ARG A 20 24.39 -4.00 12.69
N LYS A 21 23.39 -4.87 12.76
CA LYS A 21 23.38 -6.26 12.27
C LYS A 21 22.07 -6.44 11.50
N PRO A 22 21.99 -5.93 10.26
CA PRO A 22 22.72 -6.49 9.10
C PRO A 22 23.77 -5.57 8.44
N TYR A 23 24.48 -4.74 9.22
CA TYR A 23 25.52 -3.80 8.75
C TYR A 23 25.03 -2.81 7.69
N PHE A 24 23.86 -2.18 7.89
CA PHE A 24 23.33 -1.20 6.95
C PHE A 24 23.38 0.22 7.53
N ASP A 25 24.08 1.13 6.85
CA ASP A 25 24.05 2.56 7.19
C ASP A 25 22.91 3.27 6.46
N VAL A 26 21.93 3.73 7.24
CA VAL A 26 20.72 4.40 6.73
C VAL A 26 21.00 5.85 6.35
N ALA A 27 22.00 6.48 6.97
CA ALA A 27 22.21 7.92 6.88
C ALA A 27 22.41 8.42 5.42
N PRO A 28 23.18 7.75 4.56
CA PRO A 28 23.39 8.18 3.17
C PRO A 28 22.12 8.18 2.31
N TYR A 29 21.11 7.39 2.67
CA TYR A 29 19.85 7.28 1.92
C TYR A 29 18.81 8.31 2.36
N VAL A 30 18.97 8.84 3.57
CA VAL A 30 17.95 9.66 4.22
C VAL A 30 18.37 11.13 4.33
N ARG A 31 19.66 11.39 4.58
CA ARG A 31 20.17 12.77 4.65
C ARG A 31 19.91 13.47 3.33
N ASN A 32 19.22 14.61 3.41
CA ASN A 32 18.83 15.45 2.26
C ASN A 32 17.84 14.81 1.28
N LEU A 33 17.24 13.66 1.59
CA LEU A 33 16.22 13.04 0.75
C LEU A 33 15.01 13.97 0.53
N VAL A 34 14.57 14.61 1.62
CA VAL A 34 13.56 15.67 1.62
C VAL A 34 14.23 16.97 2.04
N PRO A 35 14.19 18.04 1.21
CA PRO A 35 14.72 19.33 1.61
C PRO A 35 13.96 19.86 2.82
N VAL A 36 14.66 20.28 3.88
CA VAL A 36 14.07 20.69 5.16
C VAL A 36 12.99 21.74 5.00
N ASP A 37 13.20 22.74 4.13
CA ASP A 37 12.21 23.80 3.91
C ASP A 37 10.90 23.30 3.30
N SER A 38 10.91 22.13 2.64
CA SER A 38 9.70 21.51 2.11
C SER A 38 8.71 21.11 3.21
N HIS A 39 9.18 20.86 4.43
CA HIS A 39 8.31 20.46 5.55
C HIS A 39 7.40 21.59 6.03
N ALA A 40 7.72 22.85 5.73
CA ALA A 40 6.87 23.99 6.04
C ALA A 40 5.90 24.35 4.90
N LEU A 41 6.02 23.73 3.73
CA LEU A 41 5.23 24.08 2.53
C LEU A 41 3.89 23.33 2.44
N TYR A 42 3.72 22.25 3.20
CA TYR A 42 2.56 21.38 3.07
C TYR A 42 1.82 21.24 4.40
N TYR A 43 0.50 21.29 4.30
CA TYR A 43 -0.39 20.92 5.39
C TYR A 43 -0.39 19.41 5.63
N ALA A 44 -0.72 19.00 6.85
CA ALA A 44 -1.16 17.65 7.15
C ALA A 44 -2.70 17.62 7.22
N PHE A 45 -3.28 16.43 7.08
CA PHE A 45 -4.72 16.25 7.03
C PHE A 45 -5.15 15.13 7.96
N TYR A 46 -6.19 15.33 8.76
CA TYR A 46 -6.78 14.26 9.56
C TYR A 46 -8.27 14.15 9.27
N ALA A 47 -8.75 12.92 9.11
CA ALA A 47 -10.12 12.64 8.78
C ALA A 47 -11.04 12.70 10.01
N LEU A 48 -12.24 13.22 9.80
CA LEU A 48 -13.38 13.18 10.72
C LEU A 48 -14.52 12.43 10.04
N THR A 49 -15.09 11.47 10.76
CA THR A 49 -16.19 10.63 10.30
C THR A 49 -17.01 10.18 11.52
N PRO A 50 -18.34 10.07 11.40
CA PRO A 50 -19.18 9.52 12.47
C PRO A 50 -18.98 8.01 12.65
N ASN A 51 -18.40 7.31 11.67
CA ASN A 51 -18.39 5.85 11.61
C ASN A 51 -17.14 5.20 12.22
N HIS A 52 -16.03 5.94 12.32
CA HIS A 52 -14.79 5.45 12.91
C HIS A 52 -14.41 6.32 14.11
N PRO A 53 -14.20 5.73 15.32
CA PRO A 53 -13.81 6.52 16.48
C PRO A 53 -12.42 7.15 16.24
N LEU A 54 -12.33 8.46 16.39
CA LEU A 54 -11.13 9.23 16.09
C LEU A 54 -10.21 9.34 17.31
N TYR A 55 -8.90 9.23 17.11
CA TYR A 55 -7.91 9.61 18.14
C TYR A 55 -6.59 9.94 17.47
N PHE A 56 -6.09 11.16 17.67
CA PHE A 56 -4.81 11.57 17.14
C PHE A 56 -3.97 12.22 18.23
N SER A 57 -2.72 11.75 18.42
CA SER A 57 -1.74 12.39 19.30
C SER A 57 -0.45 12.62 18.55
N PHE A 58 -0.13 13.87 18.25
CA PHE A 58 1.08 14.28 17.54
C PHE A 58 2.03 14.99 18.51
N LYS A 59 3.27 14.51 18.63
CA LYS A 59 4.29 15.01 19.56
C LYS A 59 5.63 15.13 18.86
N HIS A 60 6.24 16.31 18.96
CA HIS A 60 7.59 16.58 18.45
C HIS A 60 7.87 15.97 17.06
N SER A 61 6.97 16.20 16.10
CA SER A 61 6.97 15.52 14.80
C SER A 61 6.71 16.49 13.66
N SER A 62 7.17 16.14 12.46
CA SER A 62 6.81 16.80 11.20
C SER A 62 5.82 15.92 10.45
N LEU A 63 4.69 16.47 9.99
CA LEU A 63 3.63 15.71 9.32
C LEU A 63 3.34 16.18 7.89
N ALA A 64 4.25 16.95 7.29
CA ALA A 64 4.06 17.67 6.03
C ALA A 64 3.46 16.81 4.89
N GLY A 65 2.28 17.17 4.41
CA GLY A 65 1.57 16.51 3.30
C GLY A 65 0.95 15.15 3.66
N THR A 66 0.95 14.76 4.94
CA THR A 66 0.51 13.43 5.39
C THR A 66 -0.98 13.40 5.71
N TYR A 67 -1.65 12.30 5.38
CA TYR A 67 -3.07 12.05 5.65
C TYR A 67 -3.23 11.03 6.76
N PHE A 68 -4.17 11.28 7.66
CA PHE A 68 -4.49 10.43 8.80
C PHE A 68 -5.97 10.06 8.81
N LEU A 69 -6.27 8.81 9.10
CA LEU A 69 -7.63 8.29 9.31
C LEU A 69 -7.61 7.27 10.46
N GLY A 70 -8.64 7.26 11.30
CA GLY A 70 -8.77 6.32 12.42
C GLY A 70 -8.05 6.79 13.69
N LYS A 71 -7.23 5.90 14.27
CA LYS A 71 -6.51 6.15 15.54
C LYS A 71 -5.01 6.07 15.37
N CYS A 72 -4.31 7.16 15.66
CA CYS A 72 -2.86 7.23 15.45
C CYS A 72 -2.13 8.11 16.48
N GLU A 73 -1.02 7.60 16.99
CA GLU A 73 -0.01 8.36 17.74
C GLU A 73 1.26 8.50 16.90
N VAL A 74 1.75 9.73 16.78
CA VAL A 74 3.03 10.04 16.12
C VAL A 74 3.91 10.80 17.09
N ASP A 75 5.07 10.22 17.40
CA ASP A 75 5.99 10.74 18.42
C ASP A 75 7.43 10.76 17.91
N HIS A 76 8.13 11.89 18.04
CA HIS A 76 9.53 12.05 17.59
C HIS A 76 9.76 11.50 16.17
N SER A 77 8.88 11.83 15.21
CA SER A 77 8.88 11.22 13.88
C SER A 77 8.71 12.23 12.74
N ILE A 78 9.14 11.85 11.54
CA ILE A 78 9.02 12.66 10.32
C ILE A 78 8.19 11.88 9.30
N LEU A 79 6.95 12.32 9.07
CA LEU A 79 6.06 11.79 8.04
C LEU A 79 5.95 12.83 6.93
N TYR A 80 6.33 12.46 5.71
CA TYR A 80 6.33 13.34 4.56
C TYR A 80 5.51 12.75 3.42
N LYS A 81 4.37 13.36 3.11
CA LYS A 81 3.45 12.94 2.05
C LYS A 81 2.98 11.48 2.17
N SER A 82 2.93 10.95 3.39
CA SER A 82 2.51 9.58 3.67
C SER A 82 0.99 9.48 3.86
N ASP A 83 0.47 8.26 3.89
CA ASP A 83 -0.92 7.95 4.22
C ASP A 83 -0.95 6.98 5.39
N ILE A 84 -1.58 7.38 6.48
CA ILE A 84 -1.72 6.56 7.69
C ILE A 84 -3.20 6.26 7.87
N ARG A 85 -3.59 5.03 7.54
CA ARG A 85 -4.99 4.58 7.55
C ARG A 85 -5.23 3.57 8.64
N GLY A 86 -6.09 3.94 9.58
CA GLY A 86 -6.53 3.11 10.70
C GLY A 86 -8.04 2.87 10.72
N ASP A 87 -8.67 2.81 9.56
CA ASP A 87 -10.06 2.39 9.36
C ASP A 87 -10.26 0.88 9.49
N GLU A 88 -9.21 0.08 9.27
CA GLU A 88 -9.20 -1.37 9.50
C GLU A 88 -8.74 -1.77 10.92
N LEU A 89 -8.53 -0.81 11.83
CA LEU A 89 -8.10 -1.10 13.21
C LEU A 89 -9.16 -1.85 14.00
N LYS A 90 -8.71 -2.79 14.81
CA LYS A 90 -9.59 -3.64 15.62
C LYS A 90 -10.24 -2.85 16.75
N ALA A 91 -11.52 -3.13 17.00
CA ALA A 91 -12.28 -2.49 18.07
C ALA A 91 -12.07 -3.20 19.41
N LYS A 92 -12.27 -2.46 20.49
CA LYS A 92 -12.35 -3.00 21.84
C LYS A 92 -13.39 -4.12 21.90
N GLY A 93 -13.03 -5.22 22.58
CA GLY A 93 -13.92 -6.38 22.71
C GLY A 93 -13.91 -7.33 21.51
N SER A 94 -13.23 -6.99 20.41
CA SER A 94 -12.96 -7.95 19.34
C SER A 94 -12.18 -9.15 19.88
N THR A 95 -12.59 -10.36 19.52
CA THR A 95 -11.91 -11.61 19.88
C THR A 95 -11.22 -12.18 18.65
N LEU A 96 -9.92 -12.43 18.78
CA LEU A 96 -9.11 -13.12 17.76
C LEU A 96 -8.67 -14.48 18.27
N GLU A 97 -8.40 -15.40 17.36
CA GLU A 97 -7.91 -16.73 17.66
C GLU A 97 -6.52 -16.92 17.03
N PHE A 98 -5.54 -17.29 17.86
CA PHE A 98 -4.17 -17.62 17.47
C PHE A 98 -3.84 -19.00 18.01
N ASP A 99 -3.59 -19.98 17.12
CA ASP A 99 -3.28 -21.36 17.49
C ASP A 99 -4.25 -21.99 18.51
N GLY A 100 -5.55 -21.70 18.37
CA GLY A 100 -6.61 -22.17 19.26
C GLY A 100 -6.75 -21.38 20.57
N ILE A 101 -5.94 -20.34 20.78
CA ILE A 101 -6.01 -19.43 21.93
C ILE A 101 -6.83 -18.21 21.53
N LYS A 102 -7.92 -17.97 22.26
CA LYS A 102 -8.75 -16.77 22.06
C LYS A 102 -8.24 -15.61 22.91
N VAL A 103 -8.00 -14.48 22.26
CA VAL A 103 -7.57 -13.23 22.90
C VAL A 103 -8.60 -12.16 22.60
N THR A 104 -9.12 -11.50 23.64
CA THR A 104 -10.08 -10.40 23.52
C THR A 104 -9.38 -9.08 23.81
N LEU A 105 -9.56 -8.11 22.92
CA LEU A 105 -8.96 -6.78 23.07
C LEU A 105 -9.59 -6.02 24.24
N TYR A 106 -8.74 -5.44 25.09
CA TYR A 106 -9.18 -4.61 26.22
C TYR A 106 -9.47 -3.17 25.83
N ASP A 107 -8.75 -2.67 24.82
CA ASP A 107 -8.87 -1.33 24.27
C ASP A 107 -8.97 -1.41 22.75
N ASP A 108 -9.40 -0.32 22.14
CA ASP A 108 -9.34 -0.22 20.68
C ASP A 108 -7.88 -0.20 20.24
N GLU A 109 -7.61 -0.80 19.10
CA GLU A 109 -6.30 -0.77 18.51
C GLU A 109 -5.94 0.64 18.01
N ILE A 110 -4.66 0.99 18.13
CA ILE A 110 -4.10 2.24 17.61
C ILE A 110 -2.85 2.00 16.77
N ILE A 111 -2.63 2.84 15.76
CA ILE A 111 -1.34 2.93 15.07
C ILE A 111 -0.39 3.75 15.93
N ARG A 112 0.81 3.25 16.22
CA ARG A 112 1.84 3.99 16.97
C ARG A 112 3.12 4.09 16.16
N ILE A 113 3.45 5.31 15.74
CA ILE A 113 4.66 5.64 14.98
C ILE A 113 5.61 6.43 15.88
N LYS A 114 6.81 5.90 16.10
CA LYS A 114 7.79 6.51 17.01
C LYS A 114 9.22 6.44 16.48
N ASP A 115 10.00 7.51 16.69
CA ASP A 115 11.42 7.57 16.29
C ASP A 115 11.62 7.16 14.82
N SER A 116 10.68 7.52 13.93
CA SER A 116 10.58 6.96 12.58
C SER A 116 10.50 8.03 11.49
N MET A 117 10.91 7.69 10.28
CA MET A 117 10.78 8.54 9.10
C MET A 117 10.06 7.80 7.97
N LEU A 118 8.90 8.30 7.55
CA LEU A 118 8.09 7.71 6.48
C LEU A 118 7.93 8.73 5.35
N VAL A 119 8.36 8.38 4.14
CA VAL A 119 8.37 9.29 2.98
C VAL A 119 7.53 8.70 1.86
N LYS A 120 6.37 9.31 1.59
CA LYS A 120 5.36 8.80 0.64
C LYS A 120 5.04 7.33 0.90
N THR A 121 4.92 6.96 2.16
CA THR A 121 4.66 5.59 2.60
C THR A 121 3.18 5.43 2.89
N LEU A 122 2.61 4.29 2.53
CA LEU A 122 1.30 3.86 3.01
C LEU A 122 1.47 2.99 4.26
N VAL A 123 0.69 3.29 5.29
CA VAL A 123 0.45 2.42 6.45
C VAL A 123 -1.04 2.09 6.46
N HIS A 124 -1.38 0.80 6.39
CA HIS A 124 -2.78 0.35 6.32
C HIS A 124 -2.96 -1.05 6.92
N ALA A 125 -4.21 -1.52 7.00
CA ALA A 125 -4.65 -2.69 7.76
C ALA A 125 -4.43 -2.55 9.28
N ASN A 126 -4.16 -3.66 9.97
CA ASN A 126 -4.05 -3.72 11.41
C ASN A 126 -2.95 -4.69 11.89
N SER A 127 -2.62 -4.68 13.17
CA SER A 127 -1.63 -5.57 13.76
C SER A 127 -2.07 -7.02 13.66
N HIS A 128 -1.21 -7.83 13.04
CA HIS A 128 -1.29 -9.30 13.02
C HIS A 128 -0.32 -9.93 14.04
N ASN A 129 0.29 -9.11 14.90
CA ASN A 129 1.22 -9.56 15.92
C ASN A 129 0.45 -9.97 17.19
N PRO A 130 0.43 -11.25 17.58
CA PRO A 130 -0.26 -11.70 18.79
C PRO A 130 0.31 -11.09 20.08
N GLU A 131 1.55 -10.61 20.06
CA GLU A 131 2.18 -9.91 21.19
C GLU A 131 1.81 -8.41 21.26
N SER A 132 1.08 -7.89 20.28
CA SER A 132 0.78 -6.46 20.15
C SER A 132 -0.53 -6.21 19.40
N LEU A 133 -1.64 -6.76 19.91
CA LEU A 133 -2.93 -6.71 19.22
C LEU A 133 -3.62 -5.35 19.27
N GLU A 134 -3.48 -4.63 20.38
CA GLU A 134 -3.99 -3.26 20.54
C GLU A 134 -3.04 -2.17 20.01
N ILE A 135 -1.83 -2.54 19.56
CA ILE A 135 -0.84 -1.58 19.08
C ILE A 135 -0.22 -2.03 17.76
N PHE A 136 -0.67 -1.42 16.66
CA PHE A 136 0.04 -1.49 15.39
C PHE A 136 1.30 -0.61 15.46
N ARG A 137 2.41 -1.20 15.91
CA ARG A 137 3.68 -0.50 16.16
C ARG A 137 4.52 -0.31 14.89
N ILE A 138 5.06 0.89 14.73
CA ILE A 138 6.12 1.24 13.77
C ILE A 138 7.14 2.09 14.53
N ILE A 139 8.27 1.50 14.92
CA ILE A 139 9.24 2.13 15.82
C ILE A 139 10.65 2.04 15.22
N ASN A 140 11.44 3.11 15.34
CA ASN A 140 12.80 3.15 14.79
C ASN A 140 12.85 2.70 13.32
N THR A 141 11.88 3.12 12.50
CA THR A 141 11.72 2.64 11.13
C THR A 141 11.93 3.77 10.12
N VAL A 142 12.67 3.50 9.06
CA VAL A 142 12.73 4.36 7.88
C VAL A 142 12.01 3.67 6.73
N ALA A 143 11.05 4.34 6.13
CA ALA A 143 10.34 3.85 4.95
C ALA A 143 10.37 4.89 3.83
N LEU A 144 10.83 4.48 2.66
CA LEU A 144 11.10 5.36 1.53
C LEU A 144 9.97 5.35 0.50
N HIS A 145 10.16 6.11 -0.57
CA HIS A 145 9.13 6.50 -1.53
C HIS A 145 8.26 5.32 -1.99
N TYR A 146 6.95 5.45 -1.83
CA TYR A 146 5.94 4.49 -2.29
C TYR A 146 6.07 3.08 -1.68
N SER A 147 6.71 2.97 -0.52
CA SER A 147 6.70 1.74 0.26
C SER A 147 5.35 1.51 0.92
N ASN A 148 5.02 0.25 1.18
CA ASN A 148 3.78 -0.14 1.87
C ASN A 148 4.13 -0.91 3.16
N ILE A 149 3.57 -0.46 4.28
CA ILE A 149 3.55 -1.19 5.57
C ILE A 149 2.10 -1.61 5.78
N HIS A 150 1.78 -2.86 5.45
CA HIS A 150 0.40 -3.33 5.40
C HIS A 150 0.17 -4.44 6.44
N GLY A 151 -0.46 -4.08 7.55
CA GLY A 151 -0.72 -4.99 8.66
C GLY A 151 0.53 -5.61 9.28
N THR A 152 1.65 -4.87 9.25
CA THR A 152 2.97 -5.35 9.66
C THR A 152 3.55 -4.50 10.78
N THR A 153 3.71 -5.08 11.97
CA THR A 153 4.44 -4.38 13.05
C THR A 153 5.93 -4.32 12.74
N MET A 154 6.55 -3.15 12.91
CA MET A 154 7.96 -2.93 12.58
C MET A 154 8.74 -2.30 13.73
N GLU A 155 9.94 -2.82 13.97
CA GLU A 155 10.90 -2.26 14.89
C GLU A 155 12.30 -2.30 14.27
N GLY A 156 12.98 -1.15 14.21
CA GLY A 156 14.37 -1.11 13.74
C GLY A 156 14.54 -1.40 12.24
N CYS A 157 13.55 -1.09 11.39
CA CYS A 157 13.53 -1.54 9.99
C CYS A 157 13.87 -0.43 8.97
N LEU A 158 14.32 -0.83 7.77
CA LEU A 158 14.44 0.03 6.60
C LEU A 158 13.67 -0.56 5.41
N LEU A 159 12.77 0.23 4.81
CA LEU A 159 12.11 -0.10 3.55
C LEU A 159 12.61 0.83 2.45
N MET A 160 13.26 0.24 1.45
CA MET A 160 13.68 0.95 0.24
C MET A 160 12.47 1.28 -0.66
N PRO A 161 12.63 2.18 -1.66
CA PRO A 161 11.51 2.60 -2.49
C PRO A 161 10.72 1.44 -3.10
N PHE A 162 9.39 1.57 -3.08
CA PHE A 162 8.43 0.56 -3.53
C PHE A 162 8.50 -0.80 -2.82
N ALA A 163 9.27 -0.95 -1.73
CA ALA A 163 9.20 -2.16 -0.92
C ALA A 163 7.84 -2.29 -0.24
N THR A 164 7.28 -3.49 -0.22
CA THR A 164 6.02 -3.80 0.45
C THR A 164 6.27 -4.89 1.48
N VAL A 165 5.85 -4.65 2.71
CA VAL A 165 5.81 -5.65 3.76
C VAL A 165 4.37 -5.81 4.20
N ASP A 166 3.90 -7.05 4.20
CA ASP A 166 2.48 -7.41 4.31
C ASP A 166 2.30 -8.53 5.33
N LEU A 167 1.33 -8.38 6.24
CA LEU A 167 0.90 -9.39 7.23
C LEU A 167 2.08 -10.12 7.90
N SER A 168 3.03 -9.36 8.44
CA SER A 168 4.30 -9.86 8.96
C SER A 168 4.71 -9.14 10.25
N MET A 169 5.72 -9.65 10.95
CA MET A 169 6.33 -9.00 12.12
C MET A 169 7.81 -8.83 11.81
N CYS A 170 8.33 -7.62 11.92
CA CYS A 170 9.68 -7.32 11.45
C CYS A 170 10.52 -6.62 12.51
N HIS A 171 11.68 -7.18 12.80
CA HIS A 171 12.66 -6.65 13.75
C HIS A 171 14.05 -6.57 13.11
N ASP A 172 14.67 -5.39 13.12
CA ASP A 172 16.04 -5.18 12.60
C ASP A 172 16.24 -5.64 11.14
N CYS A 173 15.22 -5.43 10.28
CA CYS A 173 15.21 -5.90 8.90
C CYS A 173 15.46 -4.79 7.86
N VAL A 174 16.05 -5.15 6.72
CA VAL A 174 16.20 -4.27 5.55
C VAL A 174 15.47 -4.87 4.35
N PHE A 175 14.60 -4.09 3.73
CA PHE A 175 13.82 -4.49 2.56
C PHE A 175 14.31 -3.71 1.33
N GLY A 176 14.92 -4.41 0.37
CA GLY A 176 15.47 -3.84 -0.85
C GLY A 176 14.42 -3.23 -1.78
N GLU A 177 14.85 -2.45 -2.78
CA GLU A 177 13.94 -1.79 -3.71
C GLU A 177 12.99 -2.80 -4.35
N PHE A 178 11.71 -2.44 -4.42
CA PHE A 178 10.70 -3.28 -5.08
C PHE A 178 10.62 -4.72 -4.54
N SER A 179 11.04 -4.98 -3.31
CA SER A 179 10.81 -6.29 -2.67
C SER A 179 9.38 -6.38 -2.13
N TYR A 180 8.72 -7.52 -2.28
CA TYR A 180 7.47 -7.84 -1.60
C TYR A 180 7.71 -8.96 -0.59
N VAL A 181 7.25 -8.78 0.65
CA VAL A 181 7.42 -9.76 1.70
C VAL A 181 6.15 -9.96 2.50
N GLN A 182 5.69 -11.20 2.54
CA GLN A 182 4.65 -11.68 3.43
C GLN A 182 5.12 -13.01 4.02
N ALA A 183 5.86 -12.97 5.12
CA ALA A 183 6.60 -14.14 5.60
C ALA A 183 6.55 -14.37 7.11
N GLY A 184 5.55 -13.81 7.80
CA GLY A 184 5.36 -14.01 9.24
C GLY A 184 6.42 -13.26 10.05
N ASP A 185 7.08 -13.94 10.99
CA ASP A 185 8.16 -13.36 11.80
C ASP A 185 9.48 -13.29 11.00
N LEU A 186 10.06 -12.09 10.96
CA LEU A 186 11.34 -11.79 10.34
C LEU A 186 12.19 -10.96 11.30
N SER A 187 13.38 -11.46 11.62
CA SER A 187 14.32 -10.80 12.52
C SER A 187 15.73 -10.81 11.94
N HIS A 188 16.40 -9.66 11.91
CA HIS A 188 17.78 -9.49 11.43
C HIS A 188 18.02 -9.88 9.96
N GLU A 189 16.98 -9.79 9.13
CA GLU A 189 17.04 -10.19 7.72
C GLU A 189 17.34 -9.02 6.78
N LYS A 190 18.07 -9.32 5.70
CA LYS A 190 18.23 -8.40 4.57
C LYS A 190 17.59 -9.02 3.33
N ILE A 191 16.47 -8.46 2.94
CA ILE A 191 15.72 -8.87 1.77
C ILE A 191 16.28 -8.16 0.54
N GLU A 192 16.67 -8.96 -0.44
CA GLU A 192 17.22 -8.46 -1.69
C GLU A 192 16.20 -7.67 -2.51
N LYS A 193 16.73 -6.71 -3.28
CA LYS A 193 15.99 -5.97 -4.29
C LYS A 193 15.25 -6.91 -5.24
N GLY A 194 13.99 -6.60 -5.54
CA GLY A 194 13.20 -7.39 -6.49
C GLY A 194 12.89 -8.82 -6.05
N ARG A 195 12.97 -9.14 -4.76
CA ARG A 195 12.48 -10.42 -4.24
C ARG A 195 11.00 -10.33 -3.92
N ILE A 196 10.21 -11.28 -4.41
CA ILE A 196 8.82 -11.50 -3.99
C ILE A 196 8.82 -12.77 -3.14
N TRP A 197 8.43 -12.66 -1.88
CA TRP A 197 8.47 -13.76 -0.93
C TRP A 197 7.16 -13.86 -0.16
N VAL A 198 6.46 -14.98 -0.33
CA VAL A 198 5.22 -15.30 0.39
C VAL A 198 5.42 -16.62 1.11
N ARG A 199 5.31 -16.63 2.44
CA ARG A 199 5.48 -17.82 3.26
C ARG A 199 4.37 -17.90 4.29
N ALA A 200 3.68 -19.03 4.31
CA ALA A 200 2.82 -19.45 5.40
C ALA A 200 3.45 -20.67 6.06
N GLU A 201 3.90 -20.52 7.29
CA GLU A 201 4.63 -21.56 8.01
C GLU A 201 3.85 -22.88 8.05
N GLY A 202 4.54 -23.99 7.76
CA GLY A 202 3.93 -25.32 7.69
C GLY A 202 3.00 -25.58 6.49
N ALA A 203 2.69 -24.57 5.67
CA ALA A 203 1.75 -24.69 4.55
C ALA A 203 2.42 -24.55 3.19
N PHE A 204 3.08 -23.43 2.92
CA PHE A 204 3.73 -23.16 1.63
C PHE A 204 4.77 -22.04 1.69
N GLU A 205 5.64 -22.02 0.70
CA GLU A 205 6.56 -20.91 0.43
C GLU A 205 6.63 -20.66 -1.09
N PHE A 206 6.26 -19.44 -1.51
CA PHE A 206 6.47 -18.91 -2.85
C PHE A 206 7.63 -17.93 -2.81
N ASN A 207 8.57 -18.07 -3.74
CA ASN A 207 9.72 -17.18 -3.85
C ASN A 207 9.99 -16.88 -5.33
N TYR A 208 10.13 -15.61 -5.67
CA TYR A 208 10.55 -15.17 -6.97
C TYR A 208 11.63 -14.10 -6.83
N ARG A 209 12.61 -14.13 -7.74
CA ARG A 209 13.59 -13.06 -7.88
C ARG A 209 13.58 -12.52 -9.29
N PHE A 210 13.43 -11.21 -9.42
CA PHE A 210 13.61 -10.55 -10.72
C PHE A 210 15.02 -10.84 -11.26
N PRO A 211 15.18 -11.04 -12.58
CA PRO A 211 16.50 -11.10 -13.18
C PRO A 211 17.31 -9.83 -12.89
N ASP A 212 18.63 -9.99 -12.74
CA ASP A 212 19.53 -8.88 -12.44
C ASP A 212 19.36 -7.72 -13.45
N GLY A 213 19.39 -6.49 -12.95
CA GLY A 213 19.25 -5.28 -13.76
C GLY A 213 17.82 -4.94 -14.20
N VAL A 214 16.86 -5.88 -14.16
CA VAL A 214 15.47 -5.60 -14.59
C VAL A 214 14.84 -4.52 -13.71
N VAL A 215 14.93 -4.68 -12.39
CA VAL A 215 14.32 -3.73 -11.45
C VAL A 215 14.96 -2.34 -11.53
N ASP A 216 16.25 -2.22 -11.87
CA ASP A 216 16.95 -0.94 -11.97
C ASP A 216 16.32 0.03 -12.99
N LYS A 217 15.74 -0.51 -14.07
CA LYS A 217 14.99 0.26 -15.08
C LYS A 217 13.75 0.92 -14.47
N TYR A 218 13.06 0.22 -13.57
CA TYR A 218 11.78 0.64 -13.01
C TYR A 218 11.94 1.45 -11.73
N ILE A 219 12.91 1.08 -10.89
CA ILE A 219 13.22 1.75 -9.65
C ILE A 219 14.67 1.51 -9.19
N SER A 220 15.37 2.60 -8.90
CA SER A 220 16.68 2.59 -8.27
C SER A 220 16.84 3.78 -7.32
N LEU A 221 17.66 3.60 -6.30
CA LEU A 221 18.04 4.66 -5.38
C LEU A 221 19.55 4.65 -5.16
N THR A 222 20.22 5.74 -5.54
CA THR A 222 21.61 5.98 -5.17
C THR A 222 21.66 6.83 -3.90
N PRO A 223 22.50 6.50 -2.90
CA PRO A 223 22.73 7.36 -1.74
C PRO A 223 22.94 8.83 -2.10
N GLY A 224 22.33 9.73 -1.32
CA GLY A 224 22.39 11.18 -1.53
C GLY A 224 21.54 11.71 -2.69
N SER A 225 20.73 10.87 -3.34
CA SER A 225 19.86 11.26 -4.45
C SER A 225 18.40 10.87 -4.22
N LYS A 226 17.50 11.42 -5.04
CA LYS A 226 16.10 10.98 -5.09
C LYS A 226 15.98 9.68 -5.90
N PRO A 227 14.99 8.82 -5.61
CA PRO A 227 14.75 7.63 -6.41
C PRO A 227 14.42 7.99 -7.86
N LYS A 228 14.79 7.11 -8.79
CA LYS A 228 14.58 7.26 -10.24
C LYS A 228 14.08 5.95 -10.84
N GLY A 229 13.59 6.04 -12.07
CA GLY A 229 13.12 4.89 -12.85
C GLY A 229 11.68 5.09 -13.31
N GLU A 230 11.22 4.20 -14.18
CA GLU A 230 9.93 4.39 -14.86
C GLU A 230 8.73 4.49 -13.90
N LEU A 231 8.77 3.81 -12.75
CA LEU A 231 7.69 3.91 -11.76
C LEU A 231 7.63 5.30 -11.11
N ILE A 232 8.79 5.91 -10.86
CA ILE A 232 8.88 7.27 -10.33
C ILE A 232 8.40 8.27 -11.37
N ASP A 233 8.90 8.16 -12.61
CA ASP A 233 8.52 9.07 -13.70
C ASP A 233 7.01 8.98 -13.99
N PHE A 234 6.44 7.78 -13.92
CA PHE A 234 5.01 7.55 -14.08
C PHE A 234 4.17 8.27 -13.00
N CYS A 235 4.54 8.16 -11.72
CA CYS A 235 3.84 8.83 -10.63
C CYS A 235 4.05 10.35 -10.67
N GLU A 236 5.30 10.81 -10.89
CA GLU A 236 5.64 12.24 -10.87
C GLU A 236 5.05 13.00 -12.05
N SER A 237 4.90 12.38 -13.23
CA SER A 237 4.24 13.00 -14.38
C SER A 237 2.75 13.29 -14.18
N ARG A 238 2.13 12.73 -13.12
CA ARG A 238 0.70 12.87 -12.78
C ARG A 238 0.45 13.64 -11.48
N LYS A 239 1.51 14.05 -10.78
CA LYS A 239 1.36 14.68 -9.45
C LYS A 239 0.59 16.01 -9.49
N GLU A 240 0.70 16.75 -10.59
CA GLU A 240 0.05 18.05 -10.74
C GLU A 240 -1.48 17.91 -10.79
N ASP A 241 -1.99 16.78 -11.28
CA ASP A 241 -3.42 16.48 -11.31
C ASP A 241 -4.02 16.33 -9.89
N PHE A 242 -3.18 16.04 -8.88
CA PHE A 242 -3.63 15.97 -7.49
C PHE A 242 -3.78 17.35 -6.83
N ILE A 243 -3.15 18.41 -7.37
CA ILE A 243 -3.16 19.73 -6.71
C ILE A 243 -4.58 20.34 -6.64
N PRO A 244 -5.38 20.39 -7.73
CA PRO A 244 -6.71 20.99 -7.69
C PRO A 244 -7.66 20.29 -6.71
N ILE A 245 -7.49 18.99 -6.54
CA ILE A 245 -8.32 18.17 -5.65
C ILE A 245 -8.23 18.63 -4.20
N TYR A 246 -7.11 19.23 -3.80
CA TYR A 246 -6.91 19.76 -2.45
C TYR A 246 -7.39 21.20 -2.27
N SER A 247 -7.94 21.82 -3.31
CA SER A 247 -8.39 23.22 -3.27
C SER A 247 -9.84 23.42 -2.78
N SER A 248 -10.61 22.34 -2.65
CA SER A 248 -12.01 22.37 -2.20
C SER A 248 -12.33 21.22 -1.24
N VAL A 249 -13.22 21.46 -0.29
CA VAL A 249 -13.68 20.43 0.68
C VAL A 249 -14.47 19.31 -0.02
N ILE A 250 -15.21 19.65 -1.08
CA ILE A 250 -15.96 18.71 -1.91
C ILE A 250 -15.76 19.14 -3.37
N PRO A 251 -14.79 18.56 -4.09
CA PRO A 251 -14.61 18.84 -5.51
C PRO A 251 -15.78 18.27 -6.32
N GLU A 252 -16.23 19.01 -7.34
CA GLU A 252 -17.16 18.48 -8.32
C GLU A 252 -16.49 17.36 -9.11
N LEU A 253 -17.08 16.17 -9.08
CA LEU A 253 -16.64 15.05 -9.90
C LEU A 253 -17.19 15.22 -11.32
N GLY A 254 -16.30 15.14 -12.32
CA GLY A 254 -16.68 15.15 -13.74
C GLY A 254 -17.33 13.86 -14.24
N VAL A 255 -17.81 13.00 -13.33
CA VAL A 255 -18.40 11.69 -13.61
C VAL A 255 -19.64 11.48 -12.74
N GLU A 256 -20.64 10.80 -13.30
CA GLU A 256 -21.79 10.34 -12.53
C GLU A 256 -21.36 9.20 -11.60
N VAL A 257 -21.68 9.33 -10.31
CA VAL A 257 -21.37 8.33 -9.28
C VAL A 257 -22.69 7.76 -8.76
N PRO A 258 -22.96 6.45 -8.93
CA PRO A 258 -24.15 5.81 -8.38
C PRO A 258 -24.23 5.94 -6.86
N GLU A 259 -25.44 5.97 -6.29
CA GLU A 259 -25.66 6.13 -4.84
C GLU A 259 -24.98 5.03 -4.01
N SER A 260 -24.84 3.83 -4.56
CA SER A 260 -24.21 2.70 -3.88
C SER A 260 -22.69 2.67 -4.03
N ALA A 261 -22.11 3.57 -4.82
CA ALA A 261 -20.68 3.69 -5.03
C ALA A 261 -20.08 4.82 -4.16
N PHE A 262 -18.76 4.77 -3.98
CA PHE A 262 -18.01 5.88 -3.40
C PHE A 262 -16.80 6.19 -4.24
N VAL A 263 -16.70 7.47 -4.63
CA VAL A 263 -15.49 8.05 -5.20
C VAL A 263 -14.98 9.07 -4.21
N SER A 264 -13.80 8.80 -3.66
CA SER A 264 -13.18 9.71 -2.72
C SER A 264 -13.03 11.08 -3.36
N PRO A 265 -13.40 12.17 -2.66
CA PRO A 265 -13.12 13.52 -3.14
C PRO A 265 -11.61 13.76 -3.31
N TYR A 266 -10.75 12.92 -2.73
CA TYR A 266 -9.30 13.00 -2.83
C TYR A 266 -8.69 12.06 -3.89
N ALA A 267 -9.51 11.50 -4.77
CA ALA A 267 -9.08 10.73 -5.94
C ALA A 267 -9.05 11.60 -7.20
N VAL A 268 -8.13 11.34 -8.12
CA VAL A 268 -8.17 11.93 -9.46
C VAL A 268 -9.12 11.11 -10.31
N VAL A 269 -10.14 11.76 -10.86
CA VAL A 269 -11.00 11.18 -11.89
C VAL A 269 -11.08 12.16 -13.07
N LYS A 270 -10.51 11.78 -14.23
CA LYS A 270 -10.44 12.65 -15.40
C LYS A 270 -10.60 11.93 -16.73
N GLY A 271 -10.94 12.68 -17.77
CA GLY A 271 -11.23 12.12 -19.10
C GLY A 271 -12.57 11.39 -19.12
N ASN A 272 -12.73 10.44 -20.03
CA ASN A 272 -13.99 9.72 -20.20
C ASN A 272 -14.07 8.51 -19.24
N CYS A 273 -14.49 8.77 -18.01
CA CYS A 273 -14.61 7.74 -16.98
C CYS A 273 -16.05 7.24 -16.82
N LYS A 274 -16.21 5.99 -16.40
CA LYS A 274 -17.49 5.40 -15.99
C LYS A 274 -17.32 4.66 -14.66
N VAL A 275 -18.28 4.86 -13.76
CA VAL A 275 -18.32 4.24 -12.43
C VAL A 275 -19.59 3.42 -12.32
N GLY A 276 -19.45 2.11 -12.11
CA GLY A 276 -20.56 1.19 -11.86
C GLY A 276 -21.09 1.24 -10.42
N ASN A 277 -22.11 0.43 -10.14
CA ASN A 277 -22.67 0.28 -8.80
C ASN A 277 -21.65 -0.36 -7.85
N ASN A 278 -21.71 -0.02 -6.56
CA ASN A 278 -20.85 -0.60 -5.51
C ASN A 278 -19.34 -0.41 -5.76
N VAL A 279 -18.96 0.49 -6.65
CA VAL A 279 -17.55 0.78 -6.91
C VAL A 279 -16.97 1.58 -5.76
N LEU A 280 -15.77 1.23 -5.34
CA LEU A 280 -14.98 1.97 -4.36
C LEU A 280 -13.72 2.54 -5.04
N VAL A 281 -13.62 3.86 -5.08
CA VAL A 281 -12.39 4.58 -5.46
C VAL A 281 -11.86 5.31 -4.23
N SER A 282 -10.80 4.80 -3.62
CA SER A 282 -10.17 5.39 -2.44
C SER A 282 -9.42 6.68 -2.77
N GLN A 283 -9.10 7.47 -1.73
CA GLN A 283 -8.22 8.63 -1.85
C GLN A 283 -6.89 8.29 -2.52
N ARG A 284 -6.30 9.25 -3.24
CA ARG A 284 -5.07 9.09 -4.01
C ARG A 284 -5.11 8.03 -5.13
N ALA A 285 -6.24 7.36 -5.35
CA ALA A 285 -6.43 6.62 -6.59
C ALA A 285 -6.46 7.60 -7.77
N TYR A 286 -5.93 7.17 -8.90
CA TYR A 286 -5.88 7.95 -10.13
C TYR A 286 -6.59 7.19 -11.24
N ILE A 287 -7.72 7.71 -11.70
CA ILE A 287 -8.57 7.13 -12.73
C ILE A 287 -8.61 8.07 -13.93
N GLU A 288 -8.13 7.61 -15.08
CA GLU A 288 -8.10 8.39 -16.32
C GLU A 288 -8.69 7.59 -17.47
N SER A 289 -9.72 8.15 -18.11
CA SER A 289 -10.37 7.59 -19.31
C SER A 289 -10.65 6.08 -19.19
N SER A 290 -11.21 5.66 -18.06
CA SER A 290 -11.36 4.25 -17.69
C SER A 290 -12.77 3.91 -17.25
N SER A 291 -13.20 2.67 -17.49
CA SER A 291 -14.52 2.18 -17.07
C SER A 291 -14.35 1.15 -15.95
N LEU A 292 -14.93 1.44 -14.79
CA LEU A 292 -14.95 0.57 -13.62
C LEU A 292 -16.32 -0.11 -13.52
N GLY A 293 -16.39 -1.40 -13.87
CA GLY A 293 -17.62 -2.19 -13.73
C GLY A 293 -18.03 -2.40 -12.27
N ASP A 294 -19.26 -2.89 -12.06
CA ASP A 294 -19.88 -3.01 -10.75
C ASP A 294 -19.01 -3.77 -9.72
N GLY A 295 -18.93 -3.23 -8.51
CA GLY A 295 -18.14 -3.78 -7.41
C GLY A 295 -16.63 -3.68 -7.57
N ALA A 296 -16.13 -2.97 -8.59
CA ALA A 296 -14.70 -2.72 -8.75
C ALA A 296 -14.15 -1.84 -7.61
N ASN A 297 -12.89 -2.06 -7.27
CA ASN A 297 -12.19 -1.44 -6.17
C ASN A 297 -10.83 -0.90 -6.64
N ALA A 298 -10.65 0.41 -6.49
CA ALA A 298 -9.41 1.12 -6.78
C ALA A 298 -8.86 1.67 -5.45
N GLN A 299 -7.84 1.00 -4.91
CA GLN A 299 -7.25 1.36 -3.63
C GLN A 299 -6.27 2.54 -3.74
N GLU A 300 -5.76 2.98 -2.60
CA GLU A 300 -4.96 4.19 -2.50
C GLU A 300 -3.67 4.07 -3.27
N SER A 301 -3.28 5.19 -3.88
CA SER A 301 -2.10 5.28 -4.74
C SER A 301 -2.11 4.32 -5.94
N CYS A 302 -3.25 3.67 -6.26
CA CYS A 302 -3.37 2.91 -7.49
C CYS A 302 -3.66 3.83 -8.69
N TYR A 303 -3.36 3.35 -9.90
CA TYR A 303 -3.55 4.08 -11.15
C TYR A 303 -4.27 3.19 -12.17
N ILE A 304 -5.38 3.66 -12.71
CA ILE A 304 -6.16 2.98 -13.74
C ILE A 304 -6.32 3.95 -14.92
N VAL A 305 -5.63 3.67 -16.02
CA VAL A 305 -5.50 4.59 -17.16
C VAL A 305 -5.89 3.88 -18.44
N ASN A 306 -6.80 4.47 -19.22
CA ASN A 306 -7.26 3.93 -20.51
C ASN A 306 -7.66 2.45 -20.44
N SER A 307 -8.33 2.04 -19.37
CA SER A 307 -8.58 0.62 -19.07
C SER A 307 -10.05 0.32 -18.80
N THR A 308 -10.46 -0.91 -19.06
CA THR A 308 -11.83 -1.41 -18.87
C THR A 308 -11.83 -2.57 -17.90
N TYR A 309 -12.64 -2.46 -16.84
CA TYR A 309 -12.84 -3.48 -15.83
C TYR A 309 -14.26 -4.02 -15.96
N ASP A 310 -14.41 -5.33 -16.13
CA ASP A 310 -15.74 -5.96 -16.26
C ASP A 310 -16.50 -6.03 -14.92
N GLY A 311 -15.83 -5.79 -13.79
CA GLY A 311 -16.45 -5.68 -12.46
C GLY A 311 -15.82 -6.59 -11.41
N MET A 312 -16.06 -6.27 -10.14
CA MET A 312 -15.49 -6.98 -8.98
C MET A 312 -13.95 -7.07 -9.01
N ASN A 313 -13.31 -6.19 -9.76
CA ASN A 313 -11.87 -6.12 -9.88
C ASN A 313 -11.28 -5.39 -8.68
N VAL A 314 -10.15 -5.85 -8.17
CA VAL A 314 -9.44 -5.17 -7.09
C VAL A 314 -8.07 -4.75 -7.60
N THR A 315 -7.77 -3.45 -7.54
CA THR A 315 -6.42 -2.93 -7.78
C THR A 315 -5.85 -2.49 -6.44
N ALA A 316 -4.93 -3.30 -5.91
CA ALA A 316 -4.33 -3.08 -4.61
C ALA A 316 -3.43 -1.84 -4.58
N HIS A 317 -3.05 -1.43 -3.38
CA HIS A 317 -2.25 -0.24 -3.13
C HIS A 317 -1.01 -0.14 -4.04
N GLY A 318 -0.86 1.03 -4.68
CA GLY A 318 0.25 1.30 -5.60
C GLY A 318 0.21 0.55 -6.94
N GLY A 319 -0.77 -0.34 -7.17
CA GLY A 319 -0.98 -1.05 -8.42
C GLY A 319 -1.31 -0.10 -9.57
N LYS A 320 -0.84 -0.42 -10.77
CA LYS A 320 -0.97 0.43 -11.95
C LYS A 320 -1.43 -0.42 -13.12
N VAL A 321 -2.54 -0.03 -13.75
CA VAL A 321 -3.14 -0.72 -14.89
C VAL A 321 -3.37 0.29 -16.00
N ILE A 322 -2.71 0.08 -17.14
CA ILE A 322 -2.66 1.03 -18.25
C ILE A 322 -2.96 0.30 -19.57
N ASN A 323 -3.89 0.84 -20.37
CA ASN A 323 -4.28 0.29 -21.68
C ASN A 323 -4.63 -1.22 -21.62
N ALA A 324 -5.44 -1.61 -20.63
CA ALA A 324 -5.79 -3.01 -20.40
C ALA A 324 -7.30 -3.24 -20.32
N HIS A 325 -7.71 -4.47 -20.63
CA HIS A 325 -9.05 -4.99 -20.35
C HIS A 325 -8.91 -6.10 -19.31
N LEU A 326 -9.48 -5.89 -18.13
CA LEU A 326 -9.54 -6.90 -17.07
C LEU A 326 -10.94 -7.51 -17.02
N GLY A 327 -11.00 -8.83 -17.17
CA GLY A 327 -12.20 -9.62 -16.94
C GLY A 327 -12.68 -9.54 -15.49
N ARG A 328 -13.86 -10.07 -15.21
CA ARG A 328 -14.47 -9.98 -13.87
C ARG A 328 -13.59 -10.63 -12.79
N LYS A 329 -13.55 -10.05 -11.59
CA LYS A 329 -12.83 -10.61 -10.41
C LYS A 329 -11.31 -10.78 -10.61
N VAL A 330 -10.67 -9.94 -11.43
CA VAL A 330 -9.20 -9.90 -11.49
C VAL A 330 -8.66 -9.14 -10.28
N PHE A 331 -7.68 -9.73 -9.60
CA PHE A 331 -6.90 -9.08 -8.55
C PHE A 331 -5.55 -8.61 -9.09
N THR A 332 -5.26 -7.32 -8.94
CA THR A 332 -3.95 -6.73 -9.25
C THR A 332 -3.24 -6.37 -7.95
N GLY A 333 -2.20 -7.12 -7.59
CA GLY A 333 -1.51 -7.00 -6.31
C GLY A 333 -0.67 -5.72 -6.17
N PHE A 334 -0.19 -5.49 -4.94
CA PHE A 334 0.56 -4.28 -4.54
C PHE A 334 1.63 -3.88 -5.54
N ASN A 335 1.77 -2.58 -5.80
CA ASN A 335 2.83 -2.01 -6.63
C ASN A 335 3.01 -2.64 -8.04
N SER A 336 2.09 -3.49 -8.50
CA SER A 336 2.16 -4.10 -9.83
C SER A 336 2.12 -3.02 -10.93
N PHE A 337 2.82 -3.28 -12.03
CA PHE A 337 2.87 -2.39 -13.18
C PHE A 337 2.42 -3.12 -14.43
N VAL A 338 1.12 -3.05 -14.72
CA VAL A 338 0.47 -3.67 -15.87
C VAL A 338 0.30 -2.61 -16.95
N ARG A 339 1.33 -2.42 -17.76
CA ARG A 339 1.41 -1.40 -18.80
C ARG A 339 1.27 -1.97 -20.20
N GLY A 340 0.07 -1.84 -20.76
CA GLY A 340 -0.17 -1.95 -22.19
C GLY A 340 0.12 -0.65 -22.94
N LYS A 341 0.04 -0.70 -24.27
CA LYS A 341 0.09 0.46 -25.17
C LYS A 341 -1.13 0.44 -26.10
N ALA A 342 -1.33 1.52 -26.85
CA ALA A 342 -2.43 1.61 -27.81
C ALA A 342 -2.38 0.49 -28.87
N ASP A 343 -1.18 0.10 -29.30
CA ASP A 343 -0.85 -0.96 -30.25
C ASP A 343 -0.46 -2.30 -29.61
N ALA A 344 -0.27 -2.33 -28.29
CA ALA A 344 0.11 -3.50 -27.50
C ALA A 344 -0.77 -3.59 -26.24
N LYS A 345 -2.08 -3.77 -26.43
CA LYS A 345 -3.04 -3.87 -25.33
C LYS A 345 -2.87 -5.18 -24.55
N ILE A 346 -3.19 -5.12 -23.26
CA ILE A 346 -3.22 -6.30 -22.39
C ILE A 346 -4.67 -6.71 -22.15
N THR A 347 -4.99 -7.98 -22.33
CA THR A 347 -6.27 -8.58 -21.96
C THR A 347 -6.04 -9.62 -20.88
N VAL A 348 -6.75 -9.50 -19.76
CA VAL A 348 -6.66 -10.42 -18.62
C VAL A 348 -8.00 -11.12 -18.47
N GLY A 349 -8.01 -12.44 -18.53
CA GLY A 349 -9.21 -13.24 -18.30
C GLY A 349 -9.79 -13.06 -16.90
N LYS A 350 -11.02 -13.52 -16.70
CA LYS A 350 -11.69 -13.44 -15.39
C LYS A 350 -10.93 -14.24 -14.32
N GLU A 351 -11.09 -13.83 -13.06
CA GLU A 351 -10.57 -14.54 -11.88
C GLU A 351 -9.05 -14.77 -11.89
N CYS A 352 -8.29 -13.96 -12.64
CA CYS A 352 -6.84 -13.99 -12.59
C CYS A 352 -6.31 -13.30 -11.32
N ILE A 353 -5.16 -13.76 -10.87
CA ILE A 353 -4.42 -13.21 -9.74
C ILE A 353 -3.08 -12.73 -10.28
N ILE A 354 -2.94 -11.41 -10.44
CA ILE A 354 -1.65 -10.78 -10.72
C ILE A 354 -0.97 -10.55 -9.37
N MET A 355 0.08 -11.33 -9.11
CA MET A 355 0.82 -11.30 -7.85
C MET A 355 1.36 -9.91 -7.55
N PRO A 356 1.54 -9.55 -6.27
CA PRO A 356 2.21 -8.32 -5.88
C PRO A 356 3.54 -8.14 -6.62
N HIS A 357 3.83 -6.89 -6.98
CA HIS A 357 5.07 -6.47 -7.65
C HIS A 357 5.28 -7.08 -9.04
N THR A 358 4.23 -7.58 -9.70
CA THR A 358 4.35 -8.06 -11.09
C THR A 358 4.56 -6.89 -12.03
N ILE A 359 5.48 -7.02 -12.99
CA ILE A 359 5.72 -6.05 -14.06
C ILE A 359 5.33 -6.69 -15.39
N ILE A 360 4.27 -6.19 -16.00
CA ILE A 360 3.87 -6.49 -17.38
C ILE A 360 4.07 -5.22 -18.21
N ASP A 361 5.16 -5.15 -18.97
CA ASP A 361 5.51 -3.99 -19.81
C ASP A 361 5.45 -4.37 -21.29
N ALA A 362 4.25 -4.28 -21.86
CA ALA A 362 3.95 -4.87 -23.16
C ALA A 362 4.71 -4.19 -24.32
N VAL A 363 5.38 -5.01 -25.14
CA VAL A 363 5.94 -4.61 -26.45
C VAL A 363 5.11 -5.15 -27.62
N GLU A 364 4.19 -6.06 -27.34
CA GLU A 364 3.19 -6.64 -28.25
C GLU A 364 1.90 -6.92 -27.47
N PRO A 365 0.75 -7.15 -28.12
CA PRO A 365 -0.47 -7.54 -27.42
C PRO A 365 -0.26 -8.81 -26.58
N ILE A 366 -0.79 -8.80 -25.34
CA ILE A 366 -0.69 -9.93 -24.40
C ILE A 366 -2.09 -10.33 -23.97
N THR A 367 -2.41 -11.61 -24.08
CA THR A 367 -3.65 -12.21 -23.57
C THR A 367 -3.31 -13.22 -22.47
N ILE A 368 -3.75 -12.93 -21.25
CA ILE A 368 -3.65 -13.82 -20.10
C ILE A 368 -4.96 -14.62 -20.01
N PRO A 369 -4.92 -15.96 -20.10
CA PRO A 369 -6.10 -16.81 -19.92
C PRO A 369 -6.76 -16.62 -18.56
N GLU A 370 -8.06 -16.92 -18.48
CA GLU A 370 -8.81 -16.87 -17.22
C GLU A 370 -8.23 -17.77 -16.15
N ARG A 371 -8.47 -17.42 -14.87
CA ARG A 371 -8.06 -18.22 -13.71
C ARG A 371 -6.57 -18.55 -13.74
N ASN A 372 -5.74 -17.59 -14.09
CA ASN A 372 -4.28 -17.70 -14.05
C ASN A 372 -3.69 -16.91 -12.89
N LEU A 373 -2.70 -17.51 -12.23
CA LEU A 373 -1.72 -16.84 -11.40
C LEU A 373 -0.61 -16.28 -12.30
N VAL A 374 -0.27 -15.00 -12.13
CA VAL A 374 0.74 -14.30 -12.93
C VAL A 374 1.72 -13.58 -12.01
N TRP A 375 3.02 -13.65 -12.28
CA TRP A 375 4.05 -12.99 -11.48
C TRP A 375 5.21 -12.47 -12.33
N GLY A 376 6.19 -11.82 -11.69
CA GLY A 376 7.49 -11.57 -12.29
C GLY A 376 7.52 -10.52 -13.40
N TYR A 377 8.26 -10.81 -14.47
CA TYR A 377 8.53 -9.85 -15.55
C TYR A 377 8.08 -10.38 -16.90
N ILE A 378 7.15 -9.67 -17.54
CA ILE A 378 6.49 -10.06 -18.78
C ILE A 378 6.50 -8.87 -19.73
N THR A 379 6.98 -9.06 -20.96
CA THR A 379 6.99 -8.02 -22.01
C THR A 379 6.29 -8.46 -23.29
N LYS A 380 6.20 -9.77 -23.52
CA LYS A 380 5.60 -10.40 -24.70
C LYS A 380 4.80 -11.64 -24.29
N GLN A 381 3.96 -12.15 -25.20
CA GLN A 381 3.11 -13.31 -24.93
C GLN A 381 3.92 -14.53 -24.46
N ALA A 382 5.08 -14.77 -25.07
CA ALA A 382 5.96 -15.89 -24.75
C ALA A 382 6.51 -15.84 -23.30
N ASP A 383 6.62 -14.66 -22.70
CA ASP A 383 7.14 -14.55 -21.32
C ASP A 383 6.14 -15.14 -20.30
N LEU A 384 4.85 -15.24 -20.65
CA LEU A 384 3.83 -15.84 -19.79
C LEU A 384 4.10 -17.32 -19.51
N GLU A 385 4.73 -18.05 -20.44
CA GLU A 385 5.04 -19.48 -20.26
C GLU A 385 5.97 -19.73 -19.06
N ALA A 386 6.80 -18.74 -18.71
CA ALA A 386 7.73 -18.82 -17.58
C ALA A 386 7.25 -18.05 -16.33
N ASN A 387 6.14 -17.32 -16.43
CA ASN A 387 5.70 -16.35 -15.41
C ASN A 387 4.19 -16.42 -15.13
N SER A 388 3.54 -17.51 -15.53
CA SER A 388 2.15 -17.78 -15.21
C SER A 388 1.87 -19.28 -15.14
N LEU A 389 0.81 -19.63 -14.40
CA LEU A 389 0.20 -20.96 -14.37
C LEU A 389 -1.29 -20.81 -14.11
N SER A 390 -2.11 -21.75 -14.59
CA SER A 390 -3.51 -21.77 -14.18
C SER A 390 -3.62 -22.07 -12.68
N LEU A 391 -4.62 -21.50 -12.02
CA LEU A 391 -4.88 -21.74 -10.60
C LEU A 391 -5.12 -23.22 -10.32
N ASP A 392 -5.71 -23.95 -11.27
CA ASP A 392 -5.93 -25.40 -11.17
C ASP A 392 -4.61 -26.19 -11.25
N GLU A 393 -3.62 -25.72 -12.00
CA GLU A 393 -2.28 -26.33 -12.01
C GLU A 393 -1.49 -26.00 -10.75
N VAL A 394 -1.53 -24.74 -10.30
CA VAL A 394 -0.91 -24.34 -9.02
C VAL A 394 -1.49 -25.18 -7.89
N ALA A 395 -2.81 -25.36 -7.83
CA ALA A 395 -3.48 -26.15 -6.79
C ALA A 395 -3.06 -27.63 -6.75
N LYS A 396 -2.53 -28.18 -7.85
CA LYS A 396 -2.04 -29.57 -7.93
C LYS A 396 -0.62 -29.74 -7.39
N ILE A 397 0.14 -28.66 -7.20
CA ILE A 397 1.51 -28.72 -6.70
C ILE A 397 1.53 -29.26 -5.27
N LYS A 398 2.40 -30.26 -5.03
CA LYS A 398 2.68 -30.86 -3.73
C LYS A 398 4.19 -30.96 -3.56
N GLY A 399 4.75 -30.18 -2.64
CA GLY A 399 6.19 -30.07 -2.42
C GLY A 399 6.85 -29.12 -3.42
N GLN A 400 8.11 -29.40 -3.74
CA GLN A 400 8.95 -28.49 -4.50
C GLN A 400 8.53 -28.38 -5.97
N PHE A 401 8.45 -27.15 -6.46
CA PHE A 401 8.19 -26.80 -7.85
C PHE A 401 9.04 -25.60 -8.25
N ARG A 402 9.43 -25.52 -9.53
CA ARG A 402 10.20 -24.40 -10.06
C ARG A 402 9.76 -24.09 -11.48
N LEU A 403 9.55 -22.81 -11.76
CA LEU A 403 9.32 -22.29 -13.11
C LEU A 403 10.13 -20.99 -13.29
N GLY A 404 11.15 -21.04 -14.14
CA GLY A 404 12.09 -19.94 -14.34
C GLY A 404 12.75 -19.51 -13.02
N ASN A 405 12.55 -18.24 -12.67
CA ASN A 405 13.07 -17.64 -11.43
C ASN A 405 12.12 -17.78 -10.22
N MET A 406 10.97 -18.45 -10.40
CA MET A 406 10.05 -18.76 -9.32
C MET A 406 10.34 -20.16 -8.77
N SER A 407 10.43 -20.26 -7.45
CA SER A 407 10.39 -21.53 -6.72
C SER A 407 9.21 -21.54 -5.76
N PHE A 408 8.60 -22.71 -5.62
CA PHE A 408 7.51 -22.96 -4.71
C PHE A 408 7.81 -24.23 -3.91
N ASP A 409 7.45 -24.26 -2.63
CA ASP A 409 7.44 -25.47 -1.80
C ASP A 409 6.16 -25.53 -0.96
N GLY A 410 5.69 -26.74 -0.65
CA GLY A 410 4.49 -27.00 0.13
C GLY A 410 3.22 -27.26 -0.70
N LEU A 411 2.06 -26.81 -0.21
CA LEU A 411 0.75 -27.14 -0.78
C LEU A 411 0.20 -26.01 -1.64
N GLY A 412 0.20 -26.19 -2.96
CA GLY A 412 -0.32 -25.20 -3.90
C GLY A 412 -1.82 -24.92 -3.74
N SER A 413 -2.60 -25.91 -3.31
CA SER A 413 -4.03 -25.72 -3.01
C SER A 413 -4.28 -24.78 -1.83
N ALA A 414 -3.42 -24.83 -0.80
CA ALA A 414 -3.48 -23.91 0.33
C ALA A 414 -3.10 -22.48 -0.10
N PHE A 415 -2.09 -22.34 -0.96
CA PHE A 415 -1.69 -21.06 -1.54
C PHE A 415 -2.81 -20.40 -2.35
N VAL A 416 -3.40 -21.13 -3.30
CA VAL A 416 -4.52 -20.61 -4.12
C VAL A 416 -5.70 -20.21 -3.26
N LYS A 417 -6.08 -21.05 -2.30
CA LYS A 417 -7.19 -20.77 -1.38
C LYS A 417 -6.92 -19.53 -0.53
N ALA A 418 -5.69 -19.32 -0.06
CA ALA A 418 -5.34 -18.14 0.73
C ALA A 418 -5.56 -16.84 -0.06
N PHE A 419 -5.11 -16.78 -1.32
CA PHE A 419 -5.35 -15.59 -2.15
C PHE A 419 -6.83 -15.42 -2.52
N GLN A 420 -7.54 -16.50 -2.86
CA GLN A 420 -8.97 -16.42 -3.15
C GLN A 420 -9.77 -15.88 -1.95
N ASN A 421 -9.51 -16.42 -0.76
CA ASN A 421 -10.13 -15.94 0.48
C ASN A 421 -9.83 -14.46 0.72
N ARG A 422 -8.58 -14.03 0.49
CA ARG A 422 -8.19 -12.62 0.64
C ARG A 422 -8.96 -11.72 -0.33
N ILE A 423 -9.09 -12.10 -1.59
CA ILE A 423 -9.80 -11.31 -2.61
C ILE A 423 -11.28 -11.20 -2.27
N GLU A 424 -11.91 -12.31 -1.89
CA GLU A 424 -13.32 -12.30 -1.49
C GLU A 424 -13.54 -11.45 -0.24
N HIS A 425 -12.67 -11.57 0.77
CA HIS A 425 -12.72 -10.73 1.96
C HIS A 425 -12.62 -9.24 1.60
N ILE A 426 -11.67 -8.86 0.72
CA ILE A 426 -11.54 -7.47 0.26
C ILE A 426 -12.81 -6.99 -0.45
N LEU A 427 -13.42 -7.80 -1.31
CA LEU A 427 -14.65 -7.43 -2.01
C LEU A 427 -15.83 -7.26 -1.03
N GLU A 428 -15.93 -8.14 -0.04
CA GLU A 428 -16.95 -8.10 1.01
C GLU A 428 -16.82 -6.84 1.88
N VAL A 429 -15.66 -6.60 2.49
CA VAL A 429 -15.45 -5.44 3.38
C VAL A 429 -15.56 -4.11 2.65
N ASN A 430 -15.28 -4.09 1.34
CA ASN A 430 -15.45 -2.89 0.53
C ASN A 430 -16.90 -2.66 0.06
N GLY A 431 -17.81 -3.59 0.32
CA GLY A 431 -19.21 -3.46 -0.04
C GLY A 431 -19.47 -3.71 -1.52
N ALA A 432 -18.61 -4.49 -2.20
CA ALA A 432 -18.80 -4.82 -3.61
C ALA A 432 -20.09 -5.61 -3.85
N TYR A 433 -20.50 -6.41 -2.85
CA TYR A 433 -21.72 -7.22 -2.85
C TYR A 433 -22.93 -6.53 -2.20
N CYS A 434 -22.83 -5.24 -1.87
CA CYS A 434 -23.90 -4.52 -1.18
C CYS A 434 -25.21 -4.53 -1.99
N ASP A 435 -26.26 -5.04 -1.36
CA ASP A 435 -27.63 -5.11 -1.88
C ASP A 435 -28.67 -4.69 -0.84
N CYS A 436 -28.30 -4.61 0.45
CA CYS A 436 -29.12 -4.14 1.56
C CYS A 436 -28.25 -3.50 2.66
N ASP A 437 -28.86 -3.05 3.75
CA ASP A 437 -28.15 -2.41 4.87
C ASP A 437 -27.17 -3.36 5.58
N ASP A 438 -27.42 -4.67 5.58
CA ASP A 438 -26.59 -5.67 6.26
C ASP A 438 -25.34 -6.07 5.46
N THR A 439 -25.28 -5.72 4.17
CA THR A 439 -24.17 -6.05 3.26
C THR A 439 -23.34 -4.83 2.86
N LYS A 440 -23.51 -3.72 3.59
CA LYS A 440 -22.69 -2.52 3.44
C LYS A 440 -21.23 -2.79 3.79
N GLY A 441 -20.35 -2.11 3.08
CA GLY A 441 -18.94 -2.03 3.41
C GLY A 441 -18.42 -0.61 3.18
N HIS A 442 -17.10 -0.50 3.01
CA HIS A 442 -16.42 0.81 2.92
C HIS A 442 -16.98 1.72 1.81
N ALA A 443 -17.44 1.19 0.68
CA ALA A 443 -18.06 1.99 -0.38
C ALA A 443 -19.34 2.71 0.08
N GLN A 444 -20.08 2.16 1.04
CA GLN A 444 -21.31 2.77 1.54
C GLN A 444 -21.06 3.54 2.84
N GLU A 445 -20.14 3.08 3.68
CA GLU A 445 -19.87 3.68 5.00
C GLU A 445 -18.95 4.90 4.96
N THR A 446 -18.10 5.03 3.92
CA THR A 446 -17.09 6.12 3.85
C THR A 446 -17.64 7.42 3.23
N GLN A 447 -18.90 7.41 2.79
CA GLN A 447 -19.52 8.55 2.10
C GLN A 447 -19.57 9.84 2.96
N ALA A 448 -19.50 9.74 4.29
CA ALA A 448 -19.58 10.86 5.23
C ALA A 448 -18.23 11.27 5.86
N ILE A 449 -17.12 11.14 5.12
CA ILE A 449 -15.79 11.56 5.57
C ILE A 449 -15.48 13.03 5.23
N SER A 450 -14.85 13.74 6.16
CA SER A 450 -14.28 15.09 5.92
C SER A 450 -12.83 15.12 6.40
N TYR A 451 -11.98 15.97 5.80
CA TYR A 451 -10.58 16.11 6.21
C TYR A 451 -10.29 17.51 6.70
N ASN A 452 -9.73 17.59 7.90
CA ASN A 452 -9.32 18.82 8.54
C ASN A 452 -7.84 19.06 8.36
N ILE A 453 -7.46 20.34 8.30
CA ILE A 453 -6.09 20.78 8.05
C ILE A 453 -5.34 20.96 9.38
N LEU A 454 -4.10 20.50 9.43
CA LEU A 454 -3.12 20.77 10.47
C LEU A 454 -1.89 21.46 9.86
N GLN A 455 -1.53 22.62 10.39
CA GLN A 455 -0.44 23.45 9.84
C GLN A 455 0.87 23.25 10.64
N PRO A 456 2.04 23.22 9.97
CA PRO A 456 3.34 23.25 10.65
C PRO A 456 3.69 24.69 11.08
N TYR A 457 4.70 24.82 11.95
CA TYR A 457 5.34 26.12 12.19
C TYR A 457 5.96 26.65 10.89
N PRO A 458 5.63 27.90 10.47
CA PRO A 458 6.06 28.43 9.17
C PRO A 458 7.51 28.95 9.16
N GLU A 459 8.05 29.34 10.32
CA GLU A 459 9.37 29.97 10.46
C GLU A 459 10.04 29.66 11.81
N GLY A 460 11.25 30.20 11.99
CA GLY A 460 12.03 30.05 13.22
C GLY A 460 12.64 28.67 13.42
N ALA A 461 13.07 28.37 14.66
CA ALA A 461 13.77 27.13 15.00
C ALA A 461 12.89 25.87 14.83
N LEU A 462 11.57 26.03 14.97
CA LEU A 462 10.57 24.97 14.86
C LEU A 462 10.02 24.79 13.44
N LYS A 463 10.49 25.58 12.46
CA LYS A 463 10.00 25.54 11.07
C LYS A 463 9.87 24.11 10.54
N GLY A 464 8.67 23.77 10.05
CA GLY A 464 8.34 22.45 9.48
C GLY A 464 7.89 21.39 10.49
N LEU A 465 8.01 21.63 11.80
CA LEU A 465 7.41 20.77 12.83
C LEU A 465 5.95 21.15 13.07
N CYS A 466 5.15 20.21 13.57
CA CYS A 466 3.81 20.46 14.06
C CYS A 466 3.84 20.73 15.58
N PRO A 467 2.92 21.56 16.11
CA PRO A 467 2.74 21.68 17.55
C PRO A 467 2.33 20.33 18.15
N THR A 468 2.57 20.16 19.45
CA THR A 468 2.01 19.02 20.19
C THR A 468 0.49 19.18 20.24
N VAL A 469 -0.23 18.21 19.69
CA VAL A 469 -1.68 18.24 19.54
C VAL A 469 -2.27 16.90 19.91
N THR A 470 -3.37 16.91 20.64
CA THR A 470 -4.22 15.74 20.87
C THR A 470 -5.64 16.07 20.43
N ILE A 471 -6.20 15.19 19.59
CA ILE A 471 -7.56 15.27 19.08
C ILE A 471 -8.25 13.98 19.50
N SER A 472 -9.34 14.12 20.24
CA SER A 472 -10.10 13.00 20.80
C SER A 472 -11.57 13.14 20.44
N PRO A 473 -12.37 12.06 20.51
CA PRO A 473 -13.80 12.14 20.29
C PRO A 473 -14.43 13.12 21.26
N LEU A 474 -15.53 13.75 20.83
CA LEU A 474 -16.37 14.51 21.74
C LEU A 474 -17.02 13.51 22.70
N VAL A 475 -16.71 13.64 24.00
CA VAL A 475 -17.41 12.91 25.06
C VAL A 475 -18.56 13.81 25.52
N PRO A 476 -19.84 13.44 25.27
CA PRO A 476 -20.99 14.23 25.65
C PRO A 476 -21.10 14.50 27.15
#